data_AF-A0A939ZRP5-F1
#
_entry.id   AF-A0A939ZRP5-F1
#
_cell.length_a   1.000
_cell.length_b   1.000
_cell.length_c   1.000
_cell.angle_alpha   90.00
_cell.angle_beta   90.00
_cell.angle_gamma   90.00
#
_symmetry.space_group_name_H-M   'P 1'
#
loop_
_entity.id
_entity.type
_entity.pdbx_description
1 polymer ?
#
loop_
_entity_poly.entity_id
_entity_poly.type
_entity_poly.pdbx_seq_one_letter_code
_entity_poly.pdbx_strand_id
1 'polypeptide(L)'
;MQEIIVSAHNIRIAYTYNPYVRSVCLGVFVRAGSRYETPEQGGISHMIEHMCFKGTWRRSALQLSKEMDDLGANFNAYTSKEITAYYVQCIDDCIEPAVDLLSDLVLHHTFPADEMAKEKEVVLEEIDMCADTPDDLVSDVAARAHWGDDPLGAPVLGTKDNVLRFTPEDLFVYER
;
A
#
# COMPACT_ATOMS: atom_id res chain seq x y z
N MET A 1 -6.71 27.14 -4.54
CA MET A 1 -7.64 26.83 -3.43
C MET A 1 -7.88 25.33 -3.47
N GLN A 2 -7.92 24.65 -2.33
CA GLN A 2 -8.22 23.21 -2.29
C GLN A 2 -9.72 23.02 -2.44
N GLU A 3 -10.13 22.12 -3.32
CA GLU A 3 -11.52 21.75 -3.55
C GLU A 3 -11.76 20.31 -3.07
N ILE A 4 -12.95 20.07 -2.50
CA ILE A 4 -13.37 18.75 -2.03
C ILE A 4 -14.73 18.42 -2.63
N ILE A 5 -14.80 17.27 -3.30
CA ILE A 5 -16.01 16.73 -3.92
C ILE A 5 -16.30 15.37 -3.27
N VAL A 6 -17.57 15.07 -3.03
CA VAL A 6 -18.02 13.75 -2.59
C VAL A 6 -18.77 13.09 -3.74
N SER A 7 -18.31 11.92 -4.19
CA SER A 7 -18.94 11.17 -5.28
C SER A 7 -20.27 10.55 -4.82
N ALA A 8 -21.07 10.07 -5.77
CA ALA A 8 -22.32 9.34 -5.48
C ALA A 8 -22.09 8.06 -4.63
N HIS A 9 -20.86 7.53 -4.63
CA HIS A 9 -20.47 6.35 -3.85
C HIS A 9 -19.73 6.71 -2.55
N ASN A 10 -19.87 7.95 -2.06
CA ASN A 10 -19.21 8.47 -0.85
C ASN A 10 -17.68 8.46 -0.86
N ILE A 11 -17.06 8.41 -2.05
CA ILE A 11 -15.62 8.61 -2.19
C ILE A 11 -15.35 10.11 -2.13
N ARG A 12 -14.45 10.51 -1.23
CA ARG A 12 -14.01 11.91 -1.10
C ARG A 12 -12.84 12.15 -2.05
N ILE A 13 -12.98 13.13 -2.92
CA ILE A 13 -11.95 13.57 -3.86
C ILE A 13 -11.51 14.96 -3.43
N ALA A 14 -10.24 15.11 -3.08
CA ALA A 14 -9.66 16.39 -2.75
C ALA A 14 -8.57 16.72 -3.78
N TYR A 15 -8.60 17.93 -4.34
CA TYR A 15 -7.60 18.35 -5.32
C TYR A 15 -7.25 19.84 -5.18
N THR A 16 -6.06 20.20 -5.64
CA THR A 16 -5.61 21.60 -5.75
C THR A 16 -4.99 21.79 -7.12
N TYR A 17 -5.58 22.66 -7.93
CA TYR A 17 -4.99 23.03 -9.21
C TYR A 17 -3.91 24.09 -9.01
N ASN A 18 -2.74 23.86 -9.61
CA ASN A 18 -1.64 24.81 -9.65
C ASN A 18 -1.19 25.00 -11.12
N PRO A 19 -1.48 26.15 -11.75
CA PRO A 19 -1.15 26.39 -13.16
C PRO A 19 0.35 26.58 -13.44
N TYR A 20 1.19 26.66 -12.40
CA TYR A 20 2.63 26.91 -12.53
C TYR A 20 3.48 25.63 -12.57
N VAL A 21 2.88 24.45 -12.38
CA VAL A 21 3.58 23.15 -12.43
C VAL A 21 3.16 22.36 -13.65
N ARG A 22 4.06 21.54 -14.18
CA ARG A 22 3.83 20.62 -15.32
C ARG A 22 3.81 19.15 -14.88
N SER A 23 3.47 18.93 -13.61
CA SER A 23 3.43 17.61 -12.98
C SER A 23 2.15 17.45 -12.17
N VAL A 24 1.69 16.21 -12.04
CA VAL A 24 0.52 15.84 -11.26
C VAL A 24 0.95 14.80 -10.21
N CYS A 25 0.45 14.97 -8.99
CA CYS A 25 0.50 13.95 -7.95
C CYS A 25 -0.93 13.49 -7.67
N LEU A 26 -1.17 12.20 -7.81
CA LEU A 26 -2.46 11.54 -7.58
C LEU A 26 -2.24 10.47 -6.53
N GLY A 27 -3.18 10.32 -5.59
CA GLY A 27 -3.12 9.25 -4.60
C GLY A 27 -4.49 8.77 -4.16
N VAL A 28 -4.56 7.48 -3.85
CA VAL A 28 -5.68 6.84 -3.17
C VAL A 28 -5.27 6.56 -1.73
N PHE A 29 -6.05 7.08 -0.79
CA PHE A 29 -5.80 6.94 0.65
C PHE A 29 -6.91 6.11 1.27
N VAL A 30 -6.54 4.90 1.70
CA VAL A 30 -7.46 3.95 2.32
C VAL A 30 -7.30 4.05 3.83
N ARG A 31 -8.42 4.10 4.55
CA ARG A 31 -8.42 4.04 6.02
C ARG A 31 -8.26 2.58 6.47
N ALA A 32 -7.09 2.04 6.21
CA ALA A 32 -6.62 0.70 6.56
C ALA A 32 -5.17 0.82 7.06
N GLY A 33 -4.65 -0.19 7.76
CA GLY A 33 -3.37 -0.13 8.45
C GLY A 33 -3.35 -0.99 9.70
N SER A 34 -2.18 -1.13 10.32
CA SER A 34 -1.97 -2.14 11.38
C SER A 34 -2.85 -1.98 12.62
N ARG A 35 -3.40 -0.78 12.86
CA ARG A 35 -4.37 -0.54 13.94
C ARG A 35 -5.66 -1.33 13.76
N TYR A 36 -6.08 -1.61 12.52
CA TYR A 36 -7.36 -2.24 12.22
C TYR A 36 -7.25 -3.76 12.13
N GLU A 37 -6.08 -4.33 12.41
CA GLU A 37 -5.79 -5.74 12.29
C GLU A 37 -6.06 -6.46 13.62
N THR A 38 -6.51 -7.72 13.53
CA THR A 38 -6.45 -8.65 14.66
C THR A 38 -5.01 -9.16 14.86
N PRO A 39 -4.66 -9.71 16.03
CA PRO A 39 -3.33 -10.29 16.25
C PRO A 39 -2.94 -11.35 15.20
N GLU A 40 -3.89 -12.15 14.73
CA GLU A 40 -3.69 -13.18 13.72
C GLU A 40 -3.52 -12.62 12.30
N GLN A 41 -3.95 -11.38 12.08
CA GLN A 41 -3.86 -10.61 10.83
C GLN A 41 -2.69 -9.62 10.84
N GLY A 42 -1.93 -9.50 11.94
CA GLY A 42 -0.88 -8.50 12.07
C GLY A 42 0.10 -8.54 10.89
N GLY A 43 0.19 -7.44 10.13
CA GLY A 43 0.98 -7.28 8.91
C GLY A 43 0.20 -7.40 7.59
N ILE A 44 -1.10 -7.73 7.62
CA ILE A 44 -1.89 -7.99 6.40
C ILE A 44 -2.09 -6.73 5.54
N SER A 45 -2.23 -5.54 6.13
CA SER A 45 -2.37 -4.29 5.38
C SER A 45 -1.13 -4.00 4.56
N HIS A 46 0.05 -4.23 5.15
CA HIS A 46 1.34 -4.08 4.49
C HIS A 46 1.53 -5.14 3.40
N MET A 47 1.10 -6.37 3.66
CA MET A 47 1.13 -7.43 2.66
C MET A 47 0.24 -7.14 1.46
N ILE A 48 -0.96 -6.60 1.67
CA ILE A 48 -1.85 -6.16 0.58
C ILE A 48 -1.19 -5.07 -0.24
N GLU A 49 -0.55 -4.10 0.42
CA GLU A 49 0.17 -3.03 -0.25
C GLU A 49 1.23 -3.56 -1.22
N HIS A 50 2.08 -4.50 -0.81
CA HIS A 50 3.04 -5.19 -1.69
C HIS A 50 2.34 -5.91 -2.84
N MET A 51 1.28 -6.66 -2.51
CA MET A 51 0.61 -7.55 -3.44
C MET A 51 -0.21 -6.83 -4.51
N CYS A 52 -0.67 -5.59 -4.27
CA CYS A 52 -1.35 -4.78 -5.28
C CYS A 52 -0.47 -4.53 -6.51
N PHE A 53 0.86 -4.49 -6.36
CA PHE A 53 1.80 -4.29 -7.47
C PHE A 53 2.10 -5.57 -8.27
N LYS A 54 1.56 -6.73 -7.86
CA LYS A 54 1.94 -8.04 -8.43
C LYS A 54 1.02 -8.58 -9.49
N GLY A 55 -0.08 -7.89 -9.76
CA GLY A 55 -0.91 -8.17 -10.92
C GLY A 55 -2.35 -7.78 -10.71
N THR A 56 -2.98 -7.45 -11.83
CA THR A 56 -4.41 -7.17 -11.96
C THR A 56 -5.05 -8.15 -12.94
N TRP A 57 -6.37 -8.06 -13.10
CA TRP A 57 -7.08 -8.80 -14.15
C TRP A 57 -6.61 -8.43 -15.57
N ARG A 58 -6.04 -7.22 -15.75
CA ARG A 58 -5.60 -6.68 -17.05
C ARG A 58 -4.10 -6.83 -17.28
N ARG A 59 -3.29 -6.87 -16.22
CA ARG A 59 -1.82 -6.70 -16.30
C ARG A 59 -1.10 -7.63 -15.33
N SER A 60 -0.04 -8.30 -15.80
CA SER A 60 0.92 -8.98 -14.92
C SER A 60 1.81 -7.98 -14.18
N ALA A 61 2.52 -8.42 -13.13
CA ALA A 61 3.53 -7.62 -12.44
C ALA A 61 4.53 -6.95 -13.41
N LEU A 62 5.01 -7.70 -14.41
CA LEU A 62 5.96 -7.19 -15.41
C LEU A 62 5.33 -6.11 -16.30
N GLN A 63 4.06 -6.28 -16.69
CA GLN A 63 3.35 -5.28 -17.48
C GLN A 63 3.10 -4.01 -16.67
N LEU A 64 2.70 -4.14 -15.41
CA LEU A 64 2.55 -3.01 -14.48
C LEU A 64 3.86 -2.23 -14.37
N SER A 65 4.96 -2.92 -14.01
CA SER A 65 6.28 -2.28 -13.89
C SER A 65 6.68 -1.57 -15.18
N LYS A 66 6.50 -2.22 -16.33
CA LYS A 66 6.86 -1.63 -17.62
C LYS A 66 6.01 -0.42 -17.97
N GLU A 67 4.70 -0.46 -17.76
CA GLU A 67 3.82 0.68 -18.02
C GLU A 67 4.13 1.86 -17.09
N MET A 68 4.47 1.59 -15.81
CA MET A 68 4.93 2.62 -14.87
C MET A 68 6.21 3.31 -15.38
N ASP A 69 7.19 2.51 -15.84
CA ASP A 69 8.46 3.00 -16.38
C ASP A 69 8.27 3.77 -17.70
N ASP A 70 7.41 3.27 -18.60
CA ASP A 70 7.12 3.89 -19.90
C ASP A 70 6.47 5.28 -19.73
N LEU A 71 5.72 5.49 -18.64
CA LEU A 71 5.15 6.79 -18.27
C LEU A 71 6.17 7.75 -17.64
N GLY A 72 7.36 7.27 -17.28
CA GLY A 72 8.34 8.04 -16.50
C GLY A 72 7.77 8.50 -15.15
N ALA A 73 6.81 7.74 -14.62
CA ALA A 73 6.04 8.12 -13.45
C ALA A 73 6.60 7.42 -12.20
N ASN A 74 6.64 8.14 -11.08
CA ASN A 74 7.05 7.59 -9.80
C ASN A 74 5.81 7.05 -9.10
N PHE A 75 5.57 5.76 -9.23
CA PHE A 75 4.57 5.03 -8.47
C PHE A 75 5.17 4.56 -7.15
N ASN A 76 4.40 4.69 -6.07
CA ASN A 76 4.79 4.16 -4.78
C ASN A 76 3.55 3.91 -3.91
N ALA A 77 3.75 3.20 -2.82
CA ALA A 77 2.77 3.04 -1.77
C ALA A 77 3.45 3.09 -0.40
N TYR A 78 2.64 3.25 0.64
CA TYR A 78 3.09 2.99 1.99
C TYR A 78 1.92 2.59 2.87
N THR A 79 2.23 1.79 3.88
CA THR A 79 1.30 1.43 4.94
C THR A 79 1.76 2.04 6.27
N SER A 80 0.81 2.56 7.04
CA SER A 80 1.01 3.06 8.40
C SER A 80 0.04 2.38 9.35
N LYS A 81 -0.03 2.85 10.60
CA LYS A 81 -0.97 2.32 11.59
C LYS A 81 -2.42 2.56 11.18
N GLU A 82 -2.73 3.68 10.53
CA GLU A 82 -4.13 4.08 10.26
C GLU A 82 -4.46 4.36 8.79
N ILE A 83 -3.45 4.40 7.92
CA ILE A 83 -3.60 4.72 6.50
C ILE A 83 -2.69 3.81 5.66
N THR A 84 -3.23 3.27 4.58
CA THR A 84 -2.47 2.74 3.44
C THR A 84 -2.72 3.65 2.25
N ALA A 85 -1.65 4.10 1.59
CA ALA A 85 -1.73 5.03 0.48
C ALA A 85 -1.02 4.48 -0.75
N TYR A 86 -1.65 4.63 -1.91
CA TYR A 86 -1.07 4.32 -3.22
C TYR A 86 -1.05 5.60 -4.02
N TYR A 87 0.09 5.98 -4.58
CA TYR A 87 0.21 7.26 -5.27
C TYR A 87 1.17 7.21 -6.44
N VAL A 88 0.99 8.20 -7.32
CA VAL A 88 1.79 8.38 -8.53
C VAL A 88 2.12 9.85 -8.71
N GLN A 89 3.38 10.13 -9.06
CA GLN A 89 3.80 11.42 -9.56
C GLN A 89 4.22 11.29 -11.03
N CYS A 90 3.59 12.06 -11.92
CA CYS A 90 3.85 12.04 -13.35
C CYS A 90 3.82 13.45 -13.95
N ILE A 91 4.21 13.58 -15.23
CA ILE A 91 3.98 14.81 -16.00
C ILE A 91 2.49 14.97 -16.33
N ASP A 92 2.04 16.20 -16.53
CA ASP A 92 0.61 16.49 -16.76
C ASP A 92 0.02 15.81 -18.00
N ASP A 93 0.81 15.64 -19.05
CA ASP A 93 0.44 14.89 -20.26
C ASP A 93 0.12 13.40 -20.00
N CYS A 94 0.56 12.85 -18.85
CA CYS A 94 0.37 11.45 -18.47
C CYS A 94 -0.74 11.23 -17.42
N ILE A 95 -1.56 12.24 -17.12
CA ILE A 95 -2.58 12.14 -16.07
C ILE A 95 -3.59 11.01 -16.34
N GLU A 96 -4.10 10.89 -17.57
CA GLU A 96 -5.09 9.86 -17.92
C GLU A 96 -4.55 8.44 -17.75
N PRO A 97 -3.39 8.06 -18.34
CA PRO A 97 -2.84 6.71 -18.13
C PRO A 97 -2.41 6.47 -16.67
N ALA A 98 -1.92 7.49 -15.95
CA ALA A 98 -1.59 7.34 -14.53
C ALA A 98 -2.83 7.05 -13.67
N VAL A 99 -3.96 7.69 -13.97
CA VAL A 99 -5.26 7.39 -13.32
C VAL A 99 -5.73 5.98 -13.66
N ASP A 100 -5.69 5.55 -14.93
CA ASP A 100 -6.07 4.18 -15.32
C ASP A 100 -5.22 3.16 -14.56
N LEU A 101 -3.90 3.32 -14.55
CA LEU A 101 -2.99 2.38 -13.91
C LEU A 101 -3.19 2.33 -12.39
N LEU A 102 -3.27 3.48 -11.71
CA LEU A 102 -3.50 3.52 -10.27
C LEU A 102 -4.86 2.92 -9.89
N SER A 103 -5.91 3.20 -10.68
CA SER A 103 -7.23 2.63 -10.44
C SER A 103 -7.28 1.12 -10.65
N ASP A 104 -6.57 0.60 -11.65
CA ASP A 104 -6.48 -0.84 -11.91
C ASP A 104 -5.73 -1.55 -10.77
N LEU A 105 -4.66 -0.94 -10.27
CA LEU A 105 -3.86 -1.47 -9.16
C LEU A 105 -4.68 -1.59 -7.87
N VAL A 106 -5.53 -0.61 -7.56
CA VAL A 106 -6.29 -0.56 -6.29
C VAL A 106 -7.62 -1.31 -6.36
N LEU A 107 -8.23 -1.44 -7.55
CA LEU A 107 -9.58 -2.00 -7.69
C LEU A 107 -9.62 -3.41 -8.27
N HIS A 108 -8.56 -3.83 -8.98
CA HIS A 108 -8.59 -5.02 -9.84
C HIS A 108 -7.39 -5.94 -9.63
N HIS A 109 -6.67 -5.83 -8.52
CA HIS A 109 -5.58 -6.74 -8.16
C HIS A 109 -6.08 -8.18 -7.94
N THR A 110 -5.20 -9.17 -8.19
CA THR A 110 -5.56 -10.60 -8.22
C THR A 110 -4.82 -11.47 -7.22
N PHE A 111 -3.85 -10.91 -6.50
CA PHE A 111 -3.00 -11.61 -5.53
C PHE A 111 -2.46 -12.97 -6.04
N PRO A 112 -1.66 -12.99 -7.13
CA PRO A 112 -1.14 -14.25 -7.67
C PRO A 112 -0.33 -15.02 -6.62
N ALA A 113 -0.67 -16.29 -6.39
CA ALA A 113 -0.08 -17.10 -5.32
C ALA A 113 1.44 -17.31 -5.50
N ASP A 114 1.90 -17.39 -6.75
CA ASP A 114 3.31 -17.51 -7.10
C ASP A 114 4.10 -16.22 -6.86
N GLU A 115 3.49 -15.05 -7.07
CA GLU A 115 4.08 -13.77 -6.69
C GLU A 115 4.03 -13.56 -5.17
N MET A 116 2.97 -13.98 -4.50
CA MET A 116 2.86 -13.92 -3.04
C MET A 116 3.95 -14.72 -2.34
N ALA A 117 4.30 -15.89 -2.87
CA ALA A 117 5.39 -16.69 -2.32
C ALA A 117 6.74 -15.95 -2.37
N LYS A 118 6.98 -15.13 -3.41
CA LYS A 118 8.18 -14.30 -3.53
C LYS A 118 8.13 -13.09 -2.60
N GLU A 119 6.98 -12.42 -2.54
CA GLU A 119 6.83 -11.22 -1.71
C GLU A 119 6.88 -11.51 -0.22
N LYS A 120 6.46 -12.70 0.23
CA LYS A 120 6.70 -13.12 1.62
C LYS A 120 8.18 -13.03 1.97
N GLU A 121 9.07 -13.52 1.11
CA GLU A 121 10.52 -13.45 1.37
C GLU A 121 11.01 -11.99 1.41
N VAL A 122 10.50 -11.12 0.53
CA VAL A 122 10.83 -9.68 0.55
C VAL A 122 10.42 -9.03 1.88
N VAL A 123 9.18 -9.27 2.33
CA VAL A 123 8.67 -8.72 3.59
C VAL A 123 9.41 -9.30 4.80
N LEU A 124 9.83 -10.57 4.77
CA LEU A 124 10.66 -11.15 5.83
C LEU A 124 12.01 -10.46 5.95
N GLU A 125 12.65 -10.13 4.82
CA GLU A 125 13.88 -9.35 4.79
C GLU A 125 13.65 -7.92 5.28
N GLU A 126 12.52 -7.29 4.97
CA GLU A 126 12.18 -5.96 5.52
C GLU A 126 11.99 -5.97 7.03
N ILE A 127 11.39 -7.02 7.59
CA ILE A 127 11.31 -7.21 9.03
C ILE A 127 12.72 -7.29 9.65
N ASP A 128 13.63 -8.03 9.02
CA ASP A 128 15.02 -8.13 9.49
C ASP A 128 15.77 -6.80 9.35
N MET A 129 15.62 -6.10 8.22
CA MET A 129 16.23 -4.79 8.00
C MET A 129 15.75 -3.77 9.05
N CYS A 130 14.46 -3.78 9.40
CA CYS A 130 13.92 -2.93 10.47
C CYS A 130 14.53 -3.31 11.84
N ALA A 131 14.66 -4.61 12.14
CA ALA A 131 15.27 -5.08 13.37
C ALA A 131 16.78 -4.74 13.48
N ASP A 132 17.47 -4.72 12.34
CA ASP A 132 18.90 -4.37 12.25
C ASP A 132 19.15 -2.85 12.17
N THR A 133 18.09 -2.04 12.04
CA THR A 133 18.17 -0.57 11.98
C THR A 133 17.64 0.05 13.29
N PRO A 134 18.53 0.50 14.21
CA PRO A 134 18.11 0.94 15.55
C PRO A 134 17.09 2.08 15.57
N ASP A 135 17.16 3.00 14.60
CA ASP A 135 16.27 4.16 14.48
C ASP A 135 14.84 3.75 14.09
N ASP A 136 14.69 2.66 13.33
CA ASP A 136 13.38 2.10 12.99
C ASP A 136 12.87 1.23 14.14
N LEU A 137 13.71 0.33 14.66
CA LEU A 137 13.37 -0.57 15.76
C LEU A 137 12.90 0.18 17.01
N VAL A 138 13.54 1.30 17.37
CA VAL A 138 13.16 2.07 18.56
C VAL A 138 11.73 2.60 18.47
N SER A 139 11.23 2.90 17.27
CA SER A 139 9.87 3.37 17.05
C SER A 139 8.85 2.29 17.40
N ASP A 140 9.09 1.04 16.97
CA ASP A 140 8.22 -0.09 17.28
C ASP A 140 8.30 -0.50 18.76
N VAL A 141 9.51 -0.52 19.34
CA VAL A 141 9.71 -0.81 20.77
C VAL A 141 9.02 0.24 21.63
N ALA A 142 9.14 1.52 21.29
CA ALA A 142 8.48 2.61 22.02
C ALA A 142 6.96 2.53 21.89
N ALA A 143 6.43 2.25 20.70
CA ALA A 143 5.00 2.05 20.49
C ALA A 143 4.47 0.89 21.34
N ARG A 144 5.15 -0.26 21.32
CA ARG A 144 4.78 -1.43 22.13
C ARG A 144 4.87 -1.17 23.63
N ALA A 145 5.90 -0.47 24.09
CA ALA A 145 6.06 -0.13 25.51
C ALA A 145 4.97 0.83 26.00
N HIS A 146 4.51 1.75 25.15
CA HIS A 146 3.47 2.72 25.51
C HIS A 146 2.05 2.14 25.43
N TRP A 147 1.75 1.42 24.35
CA TRP A 147 0.40 0.95 24.02
C TRP A 147 0.14 -0.51 24.45
N GLY A 148 1.16 -1.28 24.80
CA GLY A 148 1.03 -2.68 25.22
C GLY A 148 0.43 -3.56 24.13
N ASP A 149 -0.61 -4.30 24.48
CA ASP A 149 -1.34 -5.20 23.56
C ASP A 149 -2.40 -4.49 22.70
N ASP A 150 -2.56 -3.17 22.82
CA ASP A 150 -3.40 -2.40 21.90
C ASP A 150 -2.84 -2.47 20.46
N PRO A 151 -3.69 -2.52 19.41
CA PRO A 151 -3.25 -2.54 18.02
C PRO A 151 -2.30 -1.39 17.63
N LEU A 152 -2.37 -0.23 18.30
CA LEU A 152 -1.40 0.86 18.09
C LEU A 152 0.03 0.48 18.50
N GLY A 153 0.20 -0.49 19.39
CA GLY A 153 1.49 -1.04 19.79
C GLY A 153 2.03 -2.12 18.84
N ALA A 154 1.25 -2.57 17.86
CA ALA A 154 1.68 -3.59 16.90
C ALA A 154 2.57 -2.99 15.78
N PRO A 155 3.61 -3.72 15.34
CA PRO A 155 4.44 -3.30 14.21
C PRO A 155 3.62 -3.34 12.91
N VAL A 156 3.91 -2.41 11.99
CA VAL A 156 3.21 -2.35 10.69
C VAL A 156 3.53 -3.57 9.82
N LEU A 157 4.76 -4.04 9.87
CA LEU A 157 5.23 -5.22 9.12
C LEU A 157 4.65 -6.54 9.65
N GLY A 158 4.02 -6.53 10.83
CA GLY A 158 3.55 -7.73 11.50
C GLY A 158 4.69 -8.59 12.06
N THR A 159 4.47 -9.89 12.12
CA THR A 159 5.47 -10.87 12.55
C THR A 159 5.77 -11.85 11.42
N LYS A 160 6.98 -12.42 11.43
CA LYS A 160 7.37 -13.44 10.44
C LYS A 160 6.38 -14.61 10.38
N ASP A 161 5.87 -15.05 11.53
CA ASP A 161 4.89 -16.15 11.62
C ASP A 161 3.56 -15.81 10.94
N ASN A 162 3.09 -14.57 11.06
CA ASN A 162 1.88 -14.12 10.38
C ASN A 162 2.12 -14.01 8.86
N VAL A 163 3.21 -13.36 8.45
CA VAL A 163 3.57 -13.17 7.03
C VAL A 163 3.66 -14.51 6.30
N LEU A 164 4.34 -15.50 6.90
CA LEU A 164 4.47 -16.83 6.33
C LEU A 164 3.12 -17.56 6.17
N ARG A 165 2.16 -17.29 7.05
CA ARG A 165 0.83 -17.92 7.04
C ARG A 165 -0.14 -17.34 6.02
N PHE A 166 -0.02 -16.06 5.65
CA PHE A 166 -1.02 -15.40 4.80
C PHE A 166 -1.26 -16.13 3.48
N THR A 167 -2.53 -16.22 3.08
CA THR A 167 -2.96 -16.77 1.79
C THR A 167 -3.65 -15.67 0.96
N PRO A 168 -3.76 -15.81 -0.37
CA PRO A 168 -4.55 -14.89 -1.19
C PRO A 168 -5.97 -14.73 -0.67
N GLU A 169 -6.57 -15.81 -0.17
CA GLU A 169 -7.90 -15.79 0.45
C GLU A 169 -7.96 -14.89 1.69
N ASP A 170 -6.94 -14.89 2.56
CA ASP A 170 -6.89 -14.03 3.74
C ASP A 170 -6.90 -12.55 3.34
N LEU A 171 -6.12 -12.18 2.32
CA LEU A 171 -6.06 -10.82 1.79
C LEU A 171 -7.42 -10.40 1.22
N PHE A 172 -8.06 -11.24 0.40
CA PHE A 172 -9.39 -10.94 -0.14
C PHE A 172 -10.47 -10.84 0.93
N VAL A 173 -10.35 -11.58 2.04
CA VAL A 173 -11.29 -11.48 3.16
C VAL A 173 -11.09 -10.17 3.91
N TYR A 174 -9.86 -9.71 4.09
CA TYR A 174 -9.56 -8.46 4.80
C TYR A 174 -10.02 -7.21 4.03
N GLU A 175 -9.99 -7.23 2.70
CA GLU A 175 -10.42 -6.09 1.86
C GLU A 175 -11.93 -5.84 1.81
N ARG A 176 -12.75 -6.79 2.27
CA ARG A 176 -14.22 -6.73 2.19
C ARG A 176 -14.86 -6.07 3.41
#